data_AF-A0A251JPT4-F1
#
_entry.id   AF-A0A251JPT4-F1
#
_cell.length_a   1.000
_cell.length_b   1.000
_cell.length_c   1.000
_cell.angle_alpha   90.00
_cell.angle_beta   90.00
_cell.angle_gamma   90.00
#
_symmetry.space_group_name_H-M   'P 1'
#
loop_
_entity.id
_entity.type
_entity.pdbx_description
1 polymer ?
#
loop_
_entity_poly.entity_id
_entity_poly.type
_entity_poly.pdbx_seq_one_letter_code
_entity_poly.pdbx_strand_id
1 'polypeptide(L)'
;MRKKVDERIRTLIQNGVKLRHRSMFVIIGDKSRDQIVNLHYMLSKAVVKSRPTVLWCYKDKLELSSHKKKRAKQIKKLMQRGLLDPGKVDPFSLFVETGGLTYCLYKDSERILGNTFGMCILQDFEALTPNLLARTIDTVEGGGLIVLLLRSLSSLTSLYTMVMDFQERFRTESHSEAAGRFNERFLLSLASCKACVVMDDELNALPISSHIRSITPVPVKEDAEGLSEAERDLKNLKEQLHDDFPVGPLIKKVLHTRSGKSCHHIS
;
A
#
# COMPACT_ATOMS: atom_id res chain seq x y z
N MET A 1 -27.34 -4.15 -1.42
CA MET A 1 -27.16 -5.11 -2.54
C MET A 1 -25.73 -5.65 -2.48
N ARG A 2 -25.49 -6.96 -2.45
CA ARG A 2 -24.13 -7.52 -2.49
C ARG A 2 -23.66 -7.53 -3.95
N LYS A 3 -22.74 -6.62 -4.31
CA LYS A 3 -22.16 -6.54 -5.66
C LYS A 3 -20.99 -7.52 -5.77
N LYS A 4 -20.89 -8.26 -6.87
CA LYS A 4 -19.74 -9.13 -7.14
C LYS A 4 -18.54 -8.24 -7.43
N VAL A 5 -17.50 -8.36 -6.62
CA VAL A 5 -16.21 -7.66 -6.84
C VAL A 5 -15.58 -8.21 -8.10
N ASP A 6 -14.95 -7.32 -8.86
CA ASP A 6 -14.17 -7.66 -10.03
C ASP A 6 -13.06 -8.67 -9.67
N GLU A 7 -13.07 -9.83 -10.33
CA GLU A 7 -12.12 -10.91 -10.07
C GLU A 7 -10.67 -10.49 -10.32
N ARG A 8 -10.45 -9.53 -11.23
CA ARG A 8 -9.14 -9.00 -11.61
C ARG A 8 -8.40 -8.37 -10.43
N ILE A 9 -9.13 -7.73 -9.52
CA ILE A 9 -8.57 -7.13 -8.29
C ILE A 9 -8.00 -8.24 -7.41
N ARG A 10 -8.74 -9.33 -7.22
CA ARG A 10 -8.28 -10.48 -6.45
C ARG A 10 -7.08 -11.14 -7.10
N THR A 11 -7.11 -11.32 -8.42
CA THR A 11 -5.99 -11.89 -9.18
C THR A 11 -4.72 -11.06 -9.04
N LEU A 12 -4.83 -9.71 -9.10
CA LEU A 12 -3.70 -8.83 -8.92
C LEU A 12 -3.07 -8.98 -7.52
N ILE A 13 -3.89 -8.98 -6.46
CA ILE A 13 -3.40 -9.15 -5.08
C ILE A 13 -2.70 -10.51 -4.94
N GLN A 14 -3.31 -11.58 -5.44
CA GLN A 14 -2.73 -12.92 -5.38
C GLN A 14 -1.40 -13.01 -6.15
N ASN A 15 -1.34 -12.42 -7.33
CA ASN A 15 -0.11 -12.36 -8.13
C ASN A 15 0.97 -11.54 -7.41
N GLY A 16 0.61 -10.41 -6.80
CA GLY A 16 1.53 -9.58 -6.00
C GLY A 16 2.13 -10.35 -4.83
N VAL A 17 1.30 -11.06 -4.06
CA VAL A 17 1.76 -11.90 -2.95
C VAL A 17 2.67 -13.03 -3.44
N LYS A 18 2.28 -13.75 -4.50
CA LYS A 18 3.07 -14.85 -5.07
C LYS A 18 4.43 -14.40 -5.59
N LEU A 19 4.47 -13.29 -6.32
CA LEU A 19 5.69 -12.73 -6.90
C LEU A 19 6.49 -11.89 -5.90
N ARG A 20 6.01 -11.72 -4.66
CA ARG A 20 6.54 -10.78 -3.66
C ARG A 20 6.68 -9.36 -4.23
N HIS A 21 5.77 -8.95 -5.10
CA HIS A 21 5.71 -7.61 -5.68
C HIS A 21 4.67 -6.75 -4.97
N ARG A 22 5.02 -5.49 -4.69
CA ARG A 22 4.09 -4.49 -4.15
C ARG A 22 3.03 -4.16 -5.19
N SER A 23 1.77 -4.09 -4.79
CA SER A 23 0.66 -3.69 -5.66
C SER A 23 0.06 -2.37 -5.18
N MET A 24 -0.28 -1.48 -6.11
CA MET A 24 -0.81 -0.15 -5.83
C MET A 24 -2.28 -0.06 -6.26
N PHE A 25 -3.09 0.56 -5.41
CA PHE A 25 -4.54 0.72 -5.58
C PHE A 25 -4.89 2.18 -5.38
N VAL A 26 -5.45 2.82 -6.38
CA VAL A 26 -5.93 4.21 -6.31
C VAL A 26 -7.45 4.17 -6.28
N ILE A 27 -8.04 4.56 -5.14
CA ILE A 27 -9.49 4.54 -4.94
C ILE A 27 -10.01 5.96 -5.06
N ILE A 28 -11.00 6.16 -5.93
CA ILE A 28 -11.62 7.45 -6.17
C ILE A 28 -13.06 7.41 -5.65
N GLY A 29 -13.35 8.25 -4.66
CA GLY A 29 -14.70 8.49 -4.16
C GLY A 29 -14.78 8.60 -2.64
N ASP A 30 -15.94 9.07 -2.17
CA ASP A 30 -16.19 9.36 -0.76
C ASP A 30 -16.33 8.11 0.10
N LYS A 31 -16.73 6.97 -0.48
CA LYS A 31 -16.95 5.70 0.24
C LYS A 31 -15.74 4.77 0.22
N SER A 32 -14.53 5.33 0.12
CA SER A 32 -13.29 4.55 0.05
C SER A 32 -12.99 3.69 1.30
N ARG A 33 -13.61 4.00 2.45
CA ARG A 33 -13.44 3.26 3.73
C ARG A 33 -13.83 1.80 3.66
N ASP A 34 -15.03 1.54 3.15
CA ASP A 34 -15.55 0.19 3.04
C ASP A 34 -14.64 -0.64 2.11
N GLN A 35 -14.09 0.02 1.10
CA GLN A 35 -13.18 -0.60 0.15
C GLN A 35 -11.79 -0.90 0.72
N ILE A 36 -11.27 -0.07 1.63
CA ILE A 36 -10.05 -0.38 2.39
C ILE A 36 -10.23 -1.68 3.18
N VAL A 37 -11.37 -1.85 3.85
CA VAL A 37 -11.66 -3.07 4.63
C VAL A 37 -11.73 -4.29 3.71
N ASN A 38 -12.39 -4.16 2.55
CA ASN A 38 -12.48 -5.23 1.56
C ASN A 38 -11.11 -5.61 1.00
N LEU A 39 -10.24 -4.64 0.68
CA LEU A 39 -8.87 -4.88 0.22
C LEU A 39 -8.01 -5.54 1.30
N HIS A 40 -8.10 -5.07 2.55
CA HIS A 40 -7.39 -5.69 3.67
C HIS A 40 -7.82 -7.14 3.91
N TYR A 41 -9.13 -7.42 3.80
CA TYR A 41 -9.66 -8.77 3.89
C TYR A 41 -9.15 -9.66 2.76
N MET A 42 -9.16 -9.17 1.51
CA MET A 42 -8.63 -9.90 0.36
C MET A 42 -7.13 -10.19 0.49
N LEU A 43 -6.34 -9.22 0.96
CA LEU A 43 -4.91 -9.40 1.23
C LEU A 43 -4.70 -10.45 2.33
N SER A 44 -5.42 -10.33 3.45
CA SER A 44 -5.33 -11.25 4.58
C SER A 44 -5.68 -12.69 4.19
N LYS A 45 -6.55 -12.87 3.18
CA LYS A 45 -6.89 -14.18 2.64
C LYS A 45 -5.85 -14.70 1.63
N ALA A 46 -5.18 -13.81 0.92
CA ALA A 46 -4.15 -14.18 -0.06
C ALA A 46 -2.81 -14.51 0.60
N VAL A 47 -2.49 -13.86 1.72
CA VAL A 47 -1.28 -14.11 2.51
C VAL A 47 -1.48 -15.33 3.40
N VAL A 48 -0.64 -16.36 3.26
CA VAL A 48 -0.68 -17.60 4.08
C VAL A 48 -0.05 -17.40 5.47
N LYS A 49 0.56 -16.23 5.72
CA LYS A 49 1.23 -15.84 6.97
C LYS A 49 0.27 -15.13 7.94
N SER A 50 0.82 -14.58 9.03
CA SER A 50 0.19 -13.65 9.96
C SER A 50 -0.51 -12.49 9.24
N ARG A 51 -1.63 -12.05 9.81
CA ARG A 51 -2.43 -10.91 9.33
C ARG A 51 -1.53 -9.68 9.07
N PRO A 52 -1.64 -9.03 7.90
CA PRO A 52 -0.79 -7.90 7.53
C PRO A 52 -1.07 -6.70 8.44
N THR A 53 0.00 -6.07 8.92
CA THR A 53 -0.04 -4.79 9.62
C THR A 53 -0.36 -3.66 8.66
N VAL A 54 -1.04 -2.63 9.16
CA VAL A 54 -1.52 -1.52 8.34
C VAL A 54 -0.94 -0.21 8.84
N LEU A 55 -0.34 0.55 7.94
CA LEU A 55 0.07 1.93 8.16
C LEU A 55 -0.98 2.87 7.56
N TRP A 56 -1.49 3.82 8.34
CA TRP A 56 -2.40 4.86 7.87
C TRP A 56 -1.75 6.23 8.01
N CYS A 57 -1.43 6.84 6.87
CA CYS A 57 -0.86 8.18 6.79
C CYS A 57 -1.92 9.22 6.42
N TYR A 58 -1.87 10.38 7.08
CA TYR A 58 -2.82 11.48 6.87
C TYR A 58 -2.19 12.84 7.16
N LYS A 59 -2.75 13.93 6.61
CA LYS A 59 -2.23 15.29 6.81
C LYS A 59 -2.65 15.86 8.16
N ASP A 60 -3.96 16.06 8.33
CA ASP A 60 -4.50 16.81 9.47
C ASP A 60 -5.61 16.05 10.20
N LYS A 61 -6.65 15.61 9.49
CA LYS A 61 -7.87 15.07 10.12
C LYS A 61 -8.21 13.67 9.58
N LEU A 62 -8.37 12.75 10.52
CA LEU A 62 -9.11 11.52 10.31
C LEU A 62 -10.58 11.78 10.66
N GLU A 63 -11.53 11.25 9.89
CA GLU A 63 -12.95 11.43 10.28
C GLU A 63 -13.31 10.61 11.53
N LEU A 64 -12.55 9.54 11.85
CA LEU A 64 -12.56 8.91 13.17
C LEU A 64 -11.21 9.09 13.86
N SER A 65 -11.23 9.54 15.11
CA SER A 65 -10.02 9.76 15.89
C SER A 65 -9.15 8.50 15.98
N SER A 66 -7.84 8.66 15.87
CA SER A 66 -6.85 7.60 16.13
C SER A 66 -6.88 7.13 17.60
N HIS A 67 -7.19 8.03 18.54
CA HIS A 67 -7.32 7.69 19.96
C HIS A 67 -8.62 6.94 20.28
N LYS A 68 -8.51 5.74 20.84
CA LYS A 68 -9.63 4.85 21.23
C LYS A 68 -10.71 5.57 22.06
N LYS A 69 -10.32 6.29 23.13
CA LYS A 69 -11.28 7.02 24.01
C LYS A 69 -12.03 8.13 23.28
N LYS A 70 -11.35 8.92 22.43
CA LYS A 70 -11.98 10.00 21.66
C LYS A 70 -12.93 9.42 20.60
N ARG A 71 -12.53 8.32 19.96
CA ARG A 71 -13.35 7.60 18.98
C ARG A 71 -14.63 7.04 19.59
N ALA A 72 -14.55 6.36 20.73
CA ALA A 72 -15.73 5.85 21.43
C ALA A 72 -16.75 6.97 21.75
N LYS A 73 -16.26 8.15 22.15
CA LYS A 73 -17.11 9.34 22.34
C LYS A 73 -17.74 9.84 21.04
N GLN A 74 -16.99 9.85 19.93
CA GLN A 74 -17.52 10.24 18.61
C GLN A 74 -18.60 9.27 18.13
N ILE A 75 -18.36 7.97 18.23
CA ILE A 75 -19.33 6.92 17.84
C ILE A 75 -20.60 7.05 18.69
N LYS A 76 -20.48 7.20 20.01
CA LYS A 76 -21.63 7.40 20.90
C LYS A 76 -22.46 8.63 20.52
N LYS A 77 -21.81 9.75 20.16
CA LYS A 77 -22.49 10.96 19.68
C LYS A 77 -23.21 10.74 18.34
N LEU A 78 -22.62 9.96 17.43
CA LEU A 78 -23.24 9.63 16.14
C LEU A 78 -24.45 8.70 16.32
N MET A 79 -24.37 7.71 17.22
CA MET A 79 -25.51 6.86 17.60
C MET A 79 -26.63 7.68 18.23
N GLN A 80 -26.31 8.60 19.14
CA GLN A 80 -27.31 9.50 19.76
C GLN A 80 -28.01 10.42 18.76
N ARG A 81 -27.38 10.72 17.62
CA ARG A 81 -27.95 11.51 16.52
C ARG A 81 -28.77 10.68 15.53
N GLY A 82 -28.88 9.36 15.75
CA GLY A 82 -29.58 8.46 14.83
C GLY A 82 -28.87 8.24 13.49
N LEU A 83 -27.60 8.67 13.36
CA LEU A 83 -26.79 8.51 12.14
C LEU A 83 -26.09 7.14 12.07
N LEU A 84 -26.11 6.37 13.16
CA LEU A 84 -25.55 5.02 13.25
C LEU A 84 -26.60 4.08 13.83
N ASP A 85 -26.87 2.99 13.10
CA ASP A 85 -27.84 1.96 13.47
C ASP A 85 -27.20 0.98 14.48
N PRO A 86 -27.74 0.83 15.71
CA PRO A 86 -27.17 -0.04 16.75
C PRO A 86 -27.07 -1.52 16.34
N GLY A 87 -27.91 -1.97 15.41
CA GLY A 87 -27.96 -3.35 14.95
C GLY A 87 -26.96 -3.69 13.84
N LYS A 88 -26.35 -2.69 13.18
CA LYS A 88 -25.36 -2.90 12.12
C LYS A 88 -23.96 -2.54 12.62
N VAL A 89 -23.16 -3.57 12.86
CA VAL A 89 -21.73 -3.38 13.12
C VAL A 89 -21.08 -2.87 11.84
N ASP A 90 -20.57 -1.64 11.88
CA ASP A 90 -19.80 -1.04 10.80
C ASP A 90 -18.48 -1.84 10.59
N PRO A 91 -18.26 -2.47 9.42
CA PRO A 91 -17.04 -3.24 9.16
C PRO A 91 -15.76 -2.42 9.35
N PHE A 92 -15.81 -1.12 9.11
CA PHE A 92 -14.68 -0.22 9.31
C PHE A 92 -14.33 -0.06 10.79
N SER A 93 -15.33 0.07 11.66
CA SER A 93 -15.11 0.11 13.11
C SER A 93 -14.41 -1.15 13.62
N LEU A 94 -14.86 -2.34 13.16
CA LEU A 94 -14.24 -3.61 13.51
C LEU A 94 -12.79 -3.68 12.99
N PHE A 95 -12.56 -3.25 11.75
CA PHE A 95 -11.22 -3.19 11.16
C PHE A 95 -10.24 -2.39 12.02
N VAL A 96 -10.68 -1.22 12.50
CA VAL A 96 -9.86 -0.36 13.35
C VAL A 96 -9.66 -0.94 14.76
N GLU A 97 -10.63 -1.70 15.28
CA GLU A 97 -10.55 -2.35 16.59
C GLU A 97 -9.72 -3.63 16.61
N THR A 98 -9.66 -4.35 15.48
CA THR A 98 -9.00 -5.66 15.37
C THR A 98 -7.47 -5.61 15.60
N GLY A 99 -6.89 -4.41 15.67
CA GLY A 99 -5.47 -4.21 15.98
C GLY A 99 -4.57 -4.31 14.75
N GLY A 100 -3.31 -3.89 14.90
CA GLY A 100 -2.32 -3.85 13.81
C GLY A 100 -2.36 -2.59 12.94
N LEU A 101 -3.12 -1.57 13.34
CA LEU A 101 -3.19 -0.28 12.65
C LEU A 101 -2.28 0.75 13.33
N THR A 102 -1.30 1.25 12.59
CA THR A 102 -0.39 2.32 13.01
C THR A 102 -0.77 3.62 12.29
N TYR A 103 -1.07 4.66 13.06
CA TYR A 103 -1.37 5.98 12.53
C TYR A 103 -0.11 6.86 12.49
N CYS A 104 0.11 7.55 11.37
CA CYS A 104 1.24 8.44 11.19
C CYS A 104 0.78 9.74 10.52
N LEU A 105 1.15 10.89 11.11
CA LEU A 105 0.99 12.17 10.44
C LEU A 105 2.06 12.32 9.37
N TYR A 106 1.76 12.96 8.24
CA TYR A 106 2.77 13.18 7.19
C TYR A 106 4.01 13.93 7.69
N LYS A 107 3.81 14.87 8.64
CA LYS A 107 4.90 15.61 9.29
C LYS A 107 5.85 14.70 10.08
N ASP A 108 5.35 13.55 10.55
CA ASP A 108 6.07 12.60 11.40
C ASP A 108 6.51 11.34 10.64
N SER A 109 6.55 11.39 9.30
CA SER A 109 6.89 10.26 8.42
C SER A 109 8.27 9.65 8.65
N GLU A 110 9.14 10.29 9.43
CA GLU A 110 10.46 9.74 9.76
C GLU A 110 10.36 8.62 10.80
N ARG A 111 9.30 8.61 11.61
CA ARG A 111 9.07 7.58 12.64
C ARG A 111 8.77 6.19 12.08
N ILE A 112 8.36 6.11 10.81
CA ILE A 112 8.05 4.84 10.14
C ILE A 112 9.28 4.23 9.44
N LEU A 113 10.40 4.95 9.35
CA LEU A 113 11.63 4.42 8.78
C LEU A 113 12.15 3.24 9.62
N GLY A 114 12.63 2.20 8.93
CA GLY A 114 13.07 0.96 9.56
C GLY A 114 11.95 0.02 9.98
N ASN A 115 10.68 0.43 9.87
CA ASN A 115 9.53 -0.45 10.04
C ASN A 115 9.05 -0.98 8.70
N THR A 116 8.39 -2.14 8.74
CA THR A 116 7.79 -2.77 7.57
C THR A 116 6.33 -3.09 7.81
N PHE A 117 5.47 -2.76 6.85
CA PHE A 117 4.03 -2.93 6.90
C PHE A 117 3.53 -3.78 5.72
N GLY A 118 2.46 -4.55 5.94
CA GLY A 118 1.80 -5.33 4.89
C GLY A 118 0.86 -4.49 4.02
N MET A 119 0.34 -3.39 4.56
CA MET A 119 -0.55 -2.47 3.85
C MET A 119 -0.27 -1.03 4.26
N CYS A 120 -0.22 -0.11 3.31
CA CYS A 120 -0.10 1.33 3.56
C CYS A 120 -1.29 2.06 2.94
N ILE A 121 -1.93 2.94 3.71
CA ILE A 121 -3.05 3.78 3.29
C ILE A 121 -2.56 5.24 3.31
N LEU A 122 -2.63 5.90 2.17
CA LEU A 122 -2.26 7.29 1.98
C LEU A 122 -3.52 8.12 1.74
N GLN A 123 -3.90 8.92 2.73
CA GLN A 123 -5.02 9.86 2.64
C GLN A 123 -4.54 11.24 2.17
N ASP A 124 -5.40 12.08 1.62
CA ASP A 124 -5.07 13.49 1.30
C ASP A 124 -3.91 13.62 0.29
N PHE A 125 -4.11 13.14 -0.95
CA PHE A 125 -3.09 13.17 -2.01
C PHE A 125 -2.45 14.55 -2.22
N GLU A 126 -3.21 15.63 -2.05
CA GLU A 126 -2.76 17.03 -2.19
C GLU A 126 -1.56 17.38 -1.30
N ALA A 127 -1.45 16.73 -0.14
CA ALA A 127 -0.40 16.97 0.83
C ALA A 127 0.80 16.03 0.70
N LEU A 128 0.73 15.04 -0.20
CA LEU A 128 1.85 14.16 -0.44
C LEU A 128 2.99 14.94 -1.09
N THR A 129 4.21 14.47 -0.90
CA THR A 129 5.37 14.97 -1.66
C THR A 129 6.08 13.75 -2.21
N PRO A 130 6.92 13.88 -3.25
CA PRO A 130 7.68 12.75 -3.79
C PRO A 130 8.49 12.03 -2.70
N ASN A 131 9.05 12.78 -1.76
CA ASN A 131 9.79 12.23 -0.61
C ASN A 131 8.87 11.45 0.34
N LEU A 132 7.68 11.96 0.67
CA LEU A 132 6.70 11.23 1.49
C LEU A 132 6.25 9.94 0.81
N LEU A 133 5.96 9.99 -0.49
CA LEU A 133 5.61 8.82 -1.29
C LEU A 133 6.73 7.77 -1.27
N ALA A 134 7.98 8.18 -1.48
CA ALA A 134 9.12 7.26 -1.44
C ALA A 134 9.24 6.59 -0.06
N ARG A 135 9.22 7.38 1.02
CA ARG A 135 9.33 6.87 2.40
C ARG A 135 8.21 5.88 2.73
N THR A 136 6.96 6.19 2.40
CA THR A 136 5.83 5.31 2.74
C THR A 136 5.81 4.05 1.88
N ILE A 137 6.06 4.15 0.58
CA ILE A 137 6.11 3.00 -0.34
C ILE A 137 7.25 2.04 0.03
N ASP A 138 8.40 2.57 0.48
CA ASP A 138 9.55 1.73 0.87
C ASP A 138 9.30 0.92 2.14
N THR A 139 8.46 1.43 3.05
CA THR A 139 8.06 0.68 4.25
C THR A 139 7.06 -0.46 3.98
N VAL A 140 6.60 -0.64 2.74
CA VAL A 140 5.68 -1.75 2.40
C VAL A 140 6.47 -2.98 1.95
N GLU A 141 6.17 -4.15 2.54
CA GLU A 141 6.83 -5.40 2.15
C GLU A 141 6.42 -5.88 0.74
N GLY A 142 7.25 -6.74 0.17
CA GLY A 142 6.92 -7.46 -1.06
C GLY A 142 5.65 -8.30 -0.88
N GLY A 143 4.69 -8.14 -1.79
CA GLY A 143 3.35 -8.75 -1.67
C GLY A 143 2.35 -7.89 -0.87
N GLY A 144 2.80 -6.76 -0.31
CA GLY A 144 1.95 -5.80 0.36
C GLY A 144 1.18 -4.87 -0.59
N LEU A 145 0.25 -4.12 -0.01
CA LEU A 145 -0.64 -3.19 -0.73
C LEU A 145 -0.37 -1.73 -0.38
N ILE A 146 -0.33 -0.88 -1.39
CA ILE A 146 -0.32 0.58 -1.23
C ILE A 146 -1.65 1.11 -1.74
N VAL A 147 -2.43 1.74 -0.86
CA VAL A 147 -3.75 2.30 -1.17
C VAL A 147 -3.67 3.82 -1.12
N LEU A 148 -3.94 4.47 -2.24
CA LEU A 148 -4.02 5.91 -2.35
C LEU A 148 -5.48 6.34 -2.45
N LEU A 149 -5.89 7.28 -1.59
CA LEU A 149 -7.28 7.75 -1.52
C LEU A 149 -7.43 9.10 -2.20
N LEU A 150 -8.37 9.19 -3.13
CA LEU A 150 -8.79 10.41 -3.82
C LEU A 150 -10.27 10.64 -3.57
N ARG A 151 -10.65 11.85 -3.14
CA ARG A 151 -12.02 12.12 -2.68
C ARG A 151 -13.02 12.40 -3.81
N SER A 152 -12.63 13.15 -4.85
CA SER A 152 -13.54 13.57 -5.94
C SER A 152 -13.00 13.24 -7.34
N LEU A 153 -13.91 13.04 -8.31
CA LEU A 153 -13.58 12.92 -9.75
C LEU A 153 -13.27 14.24 -10.43
N SER A 154 -13.64 15.39 -9.83
CA SER A 154 -13.04 16.67 -10.22
C SER A 154 -11.52 16.57 -10.13
N SER A 155 -11.00 15.75 -9.21
CA SER A 155 -9.59 15.42 -9.08
C SER A 155 -9.03 14.56 -10.21
N LEU A 156 -9.74 13.98 -11.19
CA LEU A 156 -9.08 13.23 -12.29
C LEU A 156 -8.63 14.16 -13.43
N THR A 157 -9.52 15.05 -13.88
CA THR A 157 -9.16 16.16 -14.78
C THR A 157 -8.34 17.21 -14.05
N SER A 158 -8.66 17.48 -12.77
CA SER A 158 -7.79 18.28 -11.94
C SER A 158 -6.51 17.54 -11.56
N LEU A 159 -6.38 16.21 -11.52
CA LEU A 159 -5.08 15.54 -11.26
C LEU A 159 -4.08 15.86 -12.38
N TYR A 160 -4.57 16.06 -13.61
CA TYR A 160 -3.76 16.57 -14.71
C TYR A 160 -3.30 18.02 -14.49
N THR A 161 -4.11 18.85 -13.83
CA THR A 161 -3.81 20.29 -13.61
C THR A 161 -3.47 20.66 -12.17
N MET A 162 -3.42 19.68 -11.25
CA MET A 162 -3.35 19.89 -9.80
C MET A 162 -1.94 20.30 -9.46
N VAL A 163 -1.83 21.42 -8.78
CA VAL A 163 -0.59 21.93 -8.22
C VAL A 163 -0.40 21.25 -6.87
N MET A 164 0.74 20.61 -6.65
CA MET A 164 1.06 20.05 -5.32
C MET A 164 1.30 21.18 -4.32
N ASP A 165 0.94 20.99 -3.04
CA ASP A 165 1.17 21.99 -1.96
C ASP A 165 2.64 22.47 -1.90
N PHE A 166 3.59 21.61 -2.26
CA PHE A 166 5.00 21.99 -2.37
C PHE A 166 5.23 23.10 -3.39
N GLN A 167 4.55 23.05 -4.54
CA GLN A 167 4.68 24.01 -5.63
C GLN A 167 4.00 25.35 -5.32
N GLU A 168 3.07 25.39 -4.35
CA GLU A 168 2.49 26.63 -3.84
C GLU A 168 3.55 27.49 -3.13
N ARG A 169 4.55 26.86 -2.48
CA ARG A 169 5.69 27.54 -1.83
C ARG A 169 6.74 28.08 -2.81
N PHE A 170 6.73 27.64 -4.07
CA PHE A 170 7.66 28.13 -5.12
C PHE A 170 7.00 29.15 -6.06
N ARG A 171 5.84 29.70 -5.70
CA ARG A 171 5.29 30.88 -6.36
C ARG A 171 6.20 32.08 -6.12
N THR A 172 6.98 32.45 -7.11
CA THR A 172 7.65 33.75 -7.20
C THR A 172 6.77 34.70 -8.02
N GLU A 173 6.89 36.02 -7.78
CA GLU A 173 6.10 37.06 -8.48
C GLU A 173 6.23 37.02 -10.02
N SER A 174 7.25 36.33 -10.55
CA SER A 174 7.55 36.18 -11.99
C SER A 174 6.93 34.94 -12.64
N HIS A 175 6.40 33.98 -11.87
CA HIS A 175 5.78 32.75 -12.38
C HIS A 175 4.43 32.48 -11.68
N SER A 176 3.34 32.92 -12.31
CA SER A 176 1.97 32.83 -11.78
C SER A 176 1.39 31.41 -11.77
N GLU A 177 1.78 30.57 -12.73
CA GLU A 177 1.28 29.21 -12.91
C GLU A 177 2.31 28.17 -12.45
N ALA A 178 2.12 27.66 -11.24
CA ALA A 178 2.82 26.47 -10.78
C ALA A 178 2.26 25.25 -11.54
N ALA A 179 2.82 24.91 -12.71
CA ALA A 179 2.36 23.76 -13.46
C ALA A 179 2.57 22.46 -12.66
N GLY A 180 1.51 21.67 -12.49
CA GLY A 180 1.47 20.37 -11.80
C GLY A 180 2.26 19.24 -12.48
N ARG A 181 3.44 19.51 -13.03
CA ARG A 181 4.25 18.56 -13.83
C ARG A 181 4.54 17.25 -13.11
N PHE A 182 4.66 17.27 -11.78
CA PHE A 182 4.80 16.04 -10.99
C PHE A 182 3.54 15.19 -11.09
N ASN A 183 2.36 15.80 -10.96
CA ASN A 183 1.08 15.09 -10.97
C ASN A 183 0.74 14.52 -12.34
N GLU A 184 1.03 15.27 -13.41
CA GLU A 184 0.93 14.74 -14.78
C GLU A 184 1.81 13.49 -14.96
N ARG A 185 3.09 13.57 -14.58
CA ARG A 185 4.01 12.44 -14.69
C ARG A 185 3.65 11.29 -13.76
N PHE A 186 3.13 11.58 -12.58
CA PHE A 186 2.68 10.59 -11.62
C PHE A 186 1.47 9.83 -12.16
N LEU A 187 0.46 10.52 -12.70
CA LEU A 187 -0.67 9.85 -13.36
C LEU A 187 -0.26 8.98 -14.54
N LEU A 188 0.61 9.50 -15.41
CA LEU A 188 1.11 8.73 -16.55
C LEU A 188 1.88 7.49 -16.08
N SER A 189 2.63 7.59 -14.98
CA SER A 189 3.32 6.44 -14.40
C SER A 189 2.33 5.41 -13.84
N LEU A 190 1.25 5.85 -13.16
CA LEU A 190 0.18 4.98 -12.68
C LEU A 190 -0.54 4.26 -13.83
N ALA A 191 -0.81 4.95 -14.94
CA ALA A 191 -1.43 4.37 -16.12
C ALA A 191 -0.52 3.32 -16.80
N SER A 192 0.80 3.55 -16.82
CA SER A 192 1.77 2.61 -17.38
C SER A 192 2.13 1.43 -16.44
N CYS A 193 1.82 1.55 -15.14
CA CYS A 193 2.23 0.59 -14.13
C CYS A 193 1.30 -0.62 -14.09
N LYS A 194 1.81 -1.79 -14.52
CA LYS A 194 1.07 -3.07 -14.52
C LYS A 194 0.61 -3.54 -13.14
N ALA A 195 1.30 -3.11 -12.07
CA ALA A 195 0.98 -3.44 -10.68
C ALA A 195 0.09 -2.38 -9.99
N CYS A 196 -0.39 -1.39 -10.74
CA CYS A 196 -1.28 -0.35 -10.24
C CYS A 196 -2.69 -0.49 -10.82
N VAL A 197 -3.72 -0.23 -10.02
CA VAL A 197 -5.12 -0.18 -10.48
C VAL A 197 -5.79 1.04 -9.94
N VAL A 198 -6.44 1.80 -10.82
CA VAL A 198 -7.32 2.90 -10.47
C VAL A 198 -8.76 2.40 -10.50
N MET A 199 -9.51 2.65 -9.42
CA MET A 199 -10.87 2.17 -9.23
C MET A 199 -11.75 3.21 -8.55
N ASP A 200 -13.06 3.06 -8.71
CA ASP A 200 -14.05 3.85 -7.99
C ASP A 200 -14.35 3.28 -6.58
N ASP A 201 -15.23 3.96 -5.85
CA ASP A 201 -15.70 3.57 -4.54
C ASP A 201 -16.64 2.36 -4.53
N GLU A 202 -16.91 1.76 -5.68
CA GLU A 202 -17.65 0.50 -5.85
C GLU A 202 -16.75 -0.68 -6.28
N LEU A 203 -15.42 -0.51 -6.26
CA LEU A 203 -14.43 -1.50 -6.75
C LEU A 203 -14.54 -1.82 -8.25
N ASN A 204 -15.04 -0.90 -9.08
CA ASN A 204 -14.95 -1.04 -10.53
C ASN A 204 -13.59 -0.48 -11.00
N ALA A 205 -12.84 -1.26 -11.78
CA ALA A 205 -11.62 -0.78 -12.39
C ALA A 205 -11.93 0.26 -13.49
N LEU A 206 -11.27 1.42 -13.43
CA LEU A 206 -11.46 2.50 -14.40
C LEU A 206 -10.67 2.24 -15.70
N PRO A 207 -11.12 2.79 -16.85
CA PRO A 207 -10.47 2.56 -18.15
C PRO A 207 -9.00 2.96 -18.24
N ILE A 208 -8.54 3.88 -17.38
CA ILE A 208 -7.13 4.28 -17.30
C ILE A 208 -6.20 3.12 -16.96
N SER A 209 -6.71 2.08 -16.27
CA SER A 209 -5.99 0.84 -15.98
C SER A 209 -6.34 -0.25 -17.00
N SER A 210 -6.20 0.05 -18.29
CA SER A 210 -6.55 -0.87 -19.38
C SER A 210 -5.76 -2.19 -19.32
N HIS A 211 -4.53 -2.15 -18.81
CA HIS A 211 -3.66 -3.32 -18.60
C HIS A 211 -4.25 -4.37 -17.66
N ILE A 212 -5.17 -3.98 -16.76
CA ILE A 212 -5.80 -4.94 -15.85
C ILE A 212 -6.70 -5.93 -16.61
N ARG A 213 -7.17 -5.58 -17.81
CA ARG A 213 -8.06 -6.45 -18.61
C ARG A 213 -7.38 -7.73 -19.04
N SER A 214 -6.06 -7.72 -19.22
CA SER A 214 -5.27 -8.88 -19.64
C SER A 214 -4.59 -9.59 -18.47
N ILE A 215 -4.97 -9.29 -17.21
CA ILE A 215 -4.31 -9.92 -16.06
C ILE A 215 -4.68 -11.41 -15.99
N THR A 216 -3.67 -12.27 -16.03
CA THR A 216 -3.83 -13.70 -15.83
C THR A 216 -3.24 -14.12 -14.49
N PRO A 217 -3.83 -15.11 -13.80
CA PRO A 217 -3.23 -15.69 -12.62
C PRO A 217 -1.84 -16.23 -12.95
N VAL A 218 -0.84 -15.84 -12.16
CA VAL A 218 0.51 -16.35 -12.32
C VAL A 218 0.49 -17.83 -11.88
N PRO A 219 0.87 -18.76 -12.76
CA PRO A 219 1.01 -20.16 -12.38
C PRO A 219 2.11 -20.27 -11.35
N VAL A 220 1.89 -21.12 -10.36
CA VAL A 220 2.87 -21.40 -9.32
C VAL A 220 4.01 -22.17 -10.00
N LYS A 221 5.13 -21.50 -10.27
CA LYS A 221 6.38 -22.17 -10.66
C LYS A 221 7.03 -22.72 -9.39
N GLU A 222 6.36 -23.65 -8.73
CA GLU A 222 6.97 -24.46 -7.69
C GLU A 222 7.54 -25.70 -8.41
N ASP A 223 8.87 -25.81 -8.45
CA ASP A 223 9.51 -27.10 -8.68
C ASP A 223 9.17 -28.05 -7.50
N ALA A 224 9.54 -29.32 -7.56
CA ALA A 224 9.22 -30.33 -6.53
C ALA A 224 9.63 -29.97 -5.08
N GLU A 225 10.49 -28.95 -4.88
CA GLU A 225 10.89 -28.39 -3.58
C GLU A 225 10.25 -27.02 -3.23
N GLY A 226 9.49 -26.40 -4.14
CA GLY A 226 8.81 -25.12 -3.91
C GLY A 226 9.68 -23.87 -3.85
N LEU A 227 10.94 -23.93 -4.32
CA LEU A 227 11.92 -22.84 -4.25
C LEU A 227 12.06 -22.09 -5.58
N SER A 228 12.18 -20.77 -5.52
CA SER A 228 12.57 -19.94 -6.68
C SER A 228 14.05 -20.11 -7.03
N GLU A 229 14.43 -19.76 -8.26
CA GLU A 229 15.83 -19.81 -8.73
C GLU A 229 16.80 -19.07 -7.78
N ALA A 230 16.40 -17.89 -7.30
CA ALA A 230 17.18 -17.10 -6.34
C ALA A 230 17.30 -17.76 -4.95
N GLU A 231 16.30 -18.53 -4.53
CA GLU A 231 16.33 -19.28 -3.26
C GLU A 231 17.21 -20.53 -3.38
N ARG A 232 17.25 -21.16 -4.56
CA ARG A 232 18.18 -22.26 -4.86
C ARG A 232 19.62 -21.80 -4.84
N ASP A 233 19.93 -20.68 -5.51
CA ASP A 233 21.26 -20.08 -5.48
C ASP A 233 21.71 -19.73 -4.06
N LEU A 234 20.79 -19.25 -3.22
CA LEU A 234 21.07 -18.96 -1.82
C LEU A 234 21.34 -20.23 -1.00
N LYS A 235 20.57 -21.30 -1.24
CA LYS A 235 20.76 -22.59 -0.58
C LYS A 235 22.14 -23.17 -0.94
N ASN A 236 22.50 -23.19 -2.22
CA ASN A 236 23.80 -23.64 -2.70
C ASN A 236 24.95 -22.83 -2.09
N LEU A 237 24.82 -21.50 -2.03
CA LEU A 237 25.83 -20.63 -1.42
C LEU A 237 25.98 -20.87 0.09
N LYS A 238 24.87 -21.16 0.79
CA LYS A 238 24.88 -21.48 2.23
C LYS A 238 25.55 -22.82 2.51
N GLU A 239 25.37 -23.80 1.64
CA GLU A 239 26.00 -25.12 1.73
C GLU A 239 27.50 -25.04 1.43
N GLN A 240 27.90 -24.27 0.41
CA GLN A 240 29.32 -24.10 0.04
C GLN A 240 30.16 -23.44 1.13
N LEU A 241 29.62 -22.45 1.84
CA LEU A 241 30.36 -21.63 2.81
C LEU A 241 30.05 -22.03 4.26
N HIS A 242 29.47 -23.21 4.49
CA HIS A 242 29.04 -23.66 5.81
C HIS A 242 30.21 -23.82 6.79
N ASP A 243 31.32 -24.40 6.32
CA ASP A 243 32.46 -24.78 7.16
C ASP A 243 33.55 -23.69 7.26
N ASP A 244 33.41 -22.60 6.50
CA ASP A 244 34.37 -21.50 6.47
C ASP A 244 34.19 -20.58 7.68
N PHE A 245 35.05 -20.72 8.70
CA PHE A 245 35.06 -19.81 9.85
C PHE A 245 35.86 -18.54 9.55
N PRO A 246 35.34 -17.31 9.81
CA PRO A 246 34.14 -16.97 10.59
C PRO A 246 32.85 -16.74 9.78
N VAL A 247 32.86 -16.99 8.48
CA VAL A 247 31.83 -16.55 7.51
C VAL A 247 30.58 -17.44 7.54
N GLY A 248 30.72 -18.75 7.76
CA GLY A 248 29.63 -19.72 7.76
C GLY A 248 28.48 -19.41 8.74
N PRO A 249 28.77 -19.09 10.02
CA PRO A 249 27.75 -18.64 10.97
C PRO A 249 26.99 -17.37 10.54
N LEU A 250 27.64 -16.48 9.78
CA LEU A 250 27.05 -15.23 9.27
C LEU A 250 26.18 -15.49 8.03
N ILE A 251 26.67 -16.28 7.09
CA ILE A 251 25.97 -16.63 5.84
C ILE A 251 24.67 -17.38 6.11
N LYS A 252 24.62 -18.21 7.15
CA LYS A 252 23.39 -18.89 7.58
C LYS A 252 22.23 -17.92 7.84
N LYS A 253 22.54 -16.72 8.37
CA LYS A 253 21.57 -15.66 8.71
C LYS A 253 21.17 -14.78 7.52
N VAL A 254 21.83 -14.92 6.38
CA VAL A 254 21.58 -14.07 5.21
C VAL A 254 20.29 -14.45 4.49
N LEU A 255 19.54 -13.42 4.06
CA LEU A 255 18.27 -13.52 3.33
C LEU A 255 18.42 -13.42 1.80
N HIS A 256 19.52 -12.83 1.30
CA HIS A 256 19.75 -12.62 -0.12
C HIS A 256 21.16 -13.01 -0.55
N THR A 257 21.28 -13.63 -1.73
CA THR A 257 22.57 -14.06 -2.32
C THR A 257 23.59 -12.93 -2.40
N ARG A 258 23.16 -11.72 -2.73
CA ARG A 258 24.02 -10.52 -2.78
C ARG A 258 24.67 -10.23 -1.43
N SER A 259 23.88 -10.22 -0.35
CA SER A 259 24.40 -10.02 1.00
C SER A 259 25.36 -11.14 1.42
N GLY A 260 25.14 -12.37 0.95
CA GLY A 260 26.02 -13.51 1.22
C GLY A 260 27.38 -13.33 0.53
N LYS A 261 27.35 -12.96 -0.75
CA LYS A 261 28.56 -12.61 -1.52
C LYS A 261 29.30 -11.40 -0.91
N SER A 262 28.57 -10.40 -0.41
CA SER A 262 29.18 -9.26 0.29
C SER A 262 29.86 -9.69 1.60
N CYS A 263 29.24 -10.55 2.41
CA CYS A 263 29.87 -11.08 3.62
C CYS A 263 31.16 -11.85 3.31
N HIS A 264 31.18 -12.61 2.22
CA HIS A 264 32.37 -13.35 1.77
C HIS A 264 33.48 -12.44 1.20
N HIS A 265 33.13 -11.30 0.60
CA HIS A 265 34.13 -10.33 0.11
C HIS A 265 34.73 -9.44 1.21
N ILE A 266 34.08 -9.33 2.36
CA ILE A 266 34.54 -8.49 3.48
C ILE A 266 35.45 -9.29 4.44
N SER A 267 35.32 -10.63 4.44
CA SER A 267 36.19 -11.57 5.18
C SER A 267 37.48 -11.86 4.44
#